data_AF-A0A972DJK9-F1
#
_entry.id   AF-A0A972DJK9-F1
#
_cell.length_a   1.000
_cell.length_b   1.000
_cell.length_c   1.000
_cell.angle_alpha   90.00
_cell.angle_beta   90.00
_cell.angle_gamma   90.00
#
_symmetry.space_group_name_H-M   'P 1'
#
loop_
_entity.id
_entity.type
_entity.pdbx_description
1 polymer ?
#
loop_
_entity_poly.entity_id
_entity_poly.type
_entity_poly.pdbx_seq_one_letter_code
_entity_poly.pdbx_strand_id
1 'polypeptide(L)' 'MTKDLIADGVTVKVCGTCQARCGIRKGDPYYQGAHKSTMPQLSPWVRESEQVLAFRG' A
#
# COMPACT_ATOMS: atom_id res chain seq x y z
N MET A 1 11.14 -0.37 -8.35
CA MET A 1 9.70 -0.42 -8.71
C MET A 1 8.83 0.32 -7.70
N THR A 2 8.46 -0.21 -6.52
CA THR A 2 7.57 0.52 -5.57
C THR A 2 8.20 1.81 -5.02
N LYS A 3 9.51 1.81 -4.77
CA LYS A 3 10.25 3.02 -4.35
C LYS A 3 10.27 4.09 -5.44
N ASP A 4 10.33 3.69 -6.70
CA ASP A 4 10.38 4.61 -7.83
C ASP A 4 9.03 5.32 -7.98
N LEU A 5 7.92 4.58 -7.84
CA LEU A 5 6.58 5.18 -7.78
C LEU A 5 6.46 6.23 -6.67
N ILE A 6 7.03 5.96 -5.48
CA ILE A 6 7.06 6.94 -4.38
C ILE A 6 7.90 8.16 -4.77
N ALA A 7 9.05 7.95 -5.41
CA ALA A 7 9.92 9.03 -5.87
C ALA A 7 9.24 9.90 -6.95
N ASP A 8 8.40 9.30 -7.80
CA ASP A 8 7.59 9.97 -8.82
C ASP A 8 6.35 10.68 -8.23
N GLY A 9 6.18 10.67 -6.90
CA GLY A 9 5.08 11.34 -6.20
C GLY A 9 3.76 10.54 -6.17
N VAL A 10 3.77 9.29 -6.60
CA VAL A 10 2.58 8.43 -6.53
C VAL A 10 2.27 8.09 -5.07
N THR A 11 1.01 8.27 -4.67
CA THR A 11 0.58 7.93 -3.30
C THR A 11 0.55 6.41 -3.13
N VAL A 12 1.48 5.89 -2.32
CA VAL A 12 1.54 4.47 -1.98
C VAL A 12 1.07 4.24 -0.55
N LYS A 13 0.03 3.41 -0.41
CA LYS A 13 -0.53 2.99 0.88
C LYS A 13 -0.25 1.51 1.14
N VAL A 14 0.20 1.17 2.35
CA VAL A 14 0.52 -0.21 2.75
C VAL A 14 -0.42 -0.69 3.85
N CYS A 15 -0.93 -1.91 3.73
CA CYS A 15 -1.85 -2.48 4.73
C CYS A 15 -1.11 -2.81 6.03
N GLY A 16 -1.45 -2.12 7.12
CA GLY A 16 -0.79 -2.28 8.41
C GLY A 16 -0.96 -3.68 9.02
N THR A 17 -2.09 -4.34 8.80
CA THR A 17 -2.32 -5.71 9.31
C THR A 17 -1.51 -6.74 8.52
N CYS A 18 -1.38 -6.56 7.20
CA CYS A 18 -0.50 -7.37 6.38
C CYS A 18 0.96 -7.21 6.80
N GLN A 19 1.41 -5.98 7.08
CA GLN A 19 2.75 -5.70 7.59
C GLN A 19 3.03 -6.39 8.94
N ALA A 20 2.03 -6.44 9.82
CA ALA A 20 2.15 -7.09 11.12
C ALA A 20 2.10 -8.62 11.04
N ARG A 21 1.38 -9.18 10.06
CA ARG A 21 1.12 -10.63 9.95
C ARG A 21 2.04 -11.37 8.98
N CYS A 22 2.42 -10.73 7.86
CA CYS A 22 3.02 -11.39 6.70
C CYS A 22 4.41 -10.80 6.35
N GLY A 23 5.46 -11.62 6.36
CA GLY A 23 6.74 -11.34 5.69
C GLY A 23 8.00 -11.26 6.56
N ILE A 24 9.15 -11.14 5.88
CA ILE A 24 10.53 -11.09 6.41
C ILE A 24 10.83 -9.81 7.21
N ARG A 25 10.11 -8.71 6.93
CA ARG A 25 10.26 -7.39 7.58
C ARG A 25 9.14 -7.10 8.57
N LYS A 26 8.76 -8.11 9.36
CA LYS A 26 7.66 -8.02 10.31
C LYS A 26 7.94 -6.93 11.34
N GLY A 27 7.13 -5.87 11.33
CA GLY A 27 7.30 -4.71 12.23
C GLY A 27 8.13 -3.56 11.66
N ASP A 28 8.90 -3.78 10.58
CA ASP A 28 9.70 -2.72 9.95
C ASP A 28 8.87 -1.91 8.95
N PRO A 29 9.05 -0.57 8.87
CA PRO A 29 8.48 0.26 7.82
C PRO A 29 8.89 -0.25 6.43
N TYR A 30 7.93 -0.43 5.51
CA TYR A 30 8.20 -0.92 4.15
C TYR A 30 9.23 -0.05 3.41
N TYR A 31 8.84 1.19 3.12
CA TYR A 31 9.65 2.19 2.40
C TYR A 31 9.39 3.56 2.99
N GLN A 32 10.43 4.40 3.05
CA GLN A 32 10.28 5.81 3.38
C GLN A 32 9.34 6.47 2.35
N GLY A 33 8.34 7.21 2.83
CA GLY A 33 7.28 7.81 1.98
C GLY A 33 6.06 6.92 1.74
N ALA A 34 6.08 5.64 2.15
CA ALA A 34 4.87 4.81 2.12
C ALA A 34 3.95 5.14 3.31
N HIS A 35 2.66 5.31 3.07
CA HIS A 35 1.67 5.61 4.10
C HIS A 35 1.05 4.32 4.65
N LYS A 36 1.08 4.15 5.97
CA LYS A 36 0.34 3.05 6.61
C LYS A 36 -1.17 3.27 6.43
N SER A 37 -1.88 2.22 6.04
CA SER A 37 -3.31 2.25 5.74
C SER A 37 -4.02 1.00 6.27
N THR A 38 -5.35 1.04 6.23
CA THR A 38 -6.25 -0.04 6.66
C THR A 38 -7.25 -0.41 5.56
N MET A 39 -7.95 -1.55 5.72
CA MET A 39 -9.01 -1.97 4.79
C MET A 39 -10.15 -0.94 4.68
N PRO A 40 -10.65 -0.33 5.76
CA PRO A 40 -11.63 0.76 5.67
C PRO A 40 -11.15 1.96 4.85
N GLN A 41 -9.85 2.25 4.80
CA GLN A 41 -9.30 3.32 3.96
C GLN A 41 -9.13 2.91 2.49
N LEU A 42 -8.99 1.62 2.20
CA LEU A 42 -8.96 1.10 0.83
C LEU A 42 -10.35 1.10 0.18
N SER A 43 -11.42 0.85 0.96
CA SER A 43 -12.77 0.74 0.41
C SER A 43 -13.25 2.01 -0.33
N PRO A 44 -13.13 3.23 0.21
CA PRO A 44 -13.44 4.46 -0.52
C PRO A 44 -12.59 4.62 -1.78
N TRP A 45 -11.29 4.32 -1.71
CA TRP A 45 -10.39 4.40 -2.86
C TRP A 45 -10.87 3.51 -4.02
N VAL A 46 -11.30 2.28 -3.71
CA VAL A 46 -11.87 1.37 -4.71
C VAL A 46 -13.18 1.92 -5.28
N ARG A 47 -14.04 2.50 -4.43
CA ARG A 47 -15.36 3.01 -4.84
C ARG A 47 -15.27 4.30 -5.67
N GLU A 48 -14.29 5.14 -5.39
CA GLU A 48 -14.09 6.45 -6.03
C GLU A 48 -13.20 6.37 -7.28
N SER A 49 -12.51 5.26 -7.49
CA SER A 49 -11.69 5.05 -8.69
C SER A 49 -12.57 4.66 -9.88
N GLU A 50 -12.30 5.27 -11.04
CA GLU A 50 -12.93 4.88 -12.32
C GLU A 50 -12.55 3.45 -12.72
N GLN A 51 -11.32 3.05 -12.42
CA GLN A 51 -10.81 1.71 -12.69
C GLN A 51 -9.91 1.22 -11.56
N VAL A 52 -10.04 -0.07 -11.22
CA VAL A 52 -9.18 -0.74 -10.24
C VAL A 52 -8.46 -1.90 -10.89
N LEU A 53 -7.13 -1.84 -10.87
CA LEU A 53 -6.26 -2.91 -11.35
C LEU A 53 -5.76 -3.73 -10.15
N ALA A 54 -6.08 -5.01 -10.13
CA ALA A 54 -5.63 -5.94 -9.10
C ALA A 54 -4.55 -6.87 -9.66
N PHE A 55 -3.35 -6.79 -9.11
CA PHE A 55 -2.23 -7.65 -9.47
C PHE A 55 -2.13 -8.82 -8.48
N ARG A 56 -1.97 -10.04 -8.98
CA ARG A 56 -1.66 -11.23 -8.18
C ARG A 56 -0.44 -11.94 -8.78
N GLY A 57 0.32 -12.60 -7.93
CA GLY A 57 1.43 -13.49 -8.30
C GLY A 57 1.12 -14.91 -7.86
#